data_AF-A0A8C0I467-F1
#
_entry.id   AF-A0A8C0I467-F1
#
_cell.length_a   1.000
_cell.length_b   1.000
_cell.length_c   1.000
_cell.angle_alpha   90.00
_cell.angle_beta   90.00
_cell.angle_gamma   90.00
#
_symmetry.space_group_name_H-M   'P 1'
#
loop_
_entity.id
_entity.type
_entity.pdbx_description
1 polymer ?
#
loop_
_entity_poly.entity_id
_entity_poly.type
_entity_poly.pdbx_seq_one_letter_code
_entity_poly.pdbx_strand_id
1 'polypeptide(L)'
;MCIIFFKFDPRPVSKNAYRLILAANRDEFYHRPSRAADFWGNNNEVLSGLDMEEGKEGGTWLGINTRGKLAALTNYLQPRLDRDARGRGTYGLSNALLETPWRKLCFGKRLFLEAVERGQALPKDALAAQLLDVLNNEEAQLPDPAIEDQGREYVQPILSKYAAVCVRCPDYGTRTNTVILVDADGHVTFTERSMLGTDPSCWETSTHEFRLQS
;
A
#
# COMPACT_ATOMS: atom_id res chain seq x y z
N MET A 1 11.22 2.64 0.63
CA MET A 1 10.71 1.97 -0.58
C MET A 1 9.31 1.47 -0.32
N CYS A 2 8.36 1.94 -1.15
CA CYS A 2 6.95 1.59 -1.11
C CYS A 2 6.74 0.08 -0.99
N ILE A 3 5.71 -0.31 -0.24
CA ILE A 3 5.35 -1.70 0.00
C ILE A 3 3.84 -1.85 -0.12
N ILE A 4 3.39 -2.97 -0.68
CA ILE A 4 1.98 -3.29 -0.90
C ILE A 4 1.78 -4.73 -0.45
N PHE A 5 0.77 -4.96 0.38
CA PHE A 5 0.23 -6.26 0.70
C PHE A 5 -1.19 -6.33 0.15
N PHE A 6 -1.55 -7.45 -0.47
CA PHE A 6 -2.93 -7.65 -0.88
C PHE A 6 -3.35 -9.11 -0.81
N LYS A 7 -4.59 -9.34 -0.42
CA LYS A 7 -5.31 -10.61 -0.54
C LYS A 7 -6.41 -10.42 -1.57
N PHE A 8 -6.43 -11.28 -2.57
CA PHE A 8 -7.47 -11.28 -3.60
C PHE A 8 -8.14 -12.64 -3.71
N ASP A 9 -9.46 -12.63 -3.56
CA ASP A 9 -10.34 -13.78 -3.76
C ASP A 9 -11.59 -13.33 -4.54
N PRO A 10 -11.70 -13.64 -5.85
CA PRO A 10 -12.83 -13.16 -6.65
C PRO A 10 -14.17 -13.80 -6.28
N ARG A 11 -14.18 -14.88 -5.49
CA ARG A 11 -15.39 -15.63 -5.12
C ARG A 11 -15.35 -16.02 -3.64
N PRO A 12 -15.43 -15.04 -2.72
CA PRO A 12 -15.40 -15.31 -1.29
C PRO A 12 -16.65 -16.11 -0.89
N VAL A 13 -16.49 -17.08 0.00
CA VAL A 13 -17.55 -18.05 0.37
C VAL A 13 -18.42 -17.54 1.53
N SER A 14 -17.96 -16.53 2.28
CA SER A 14 -18.66 -15.98 3.45
C SER A 14 -19.26 -14.60 3.14
N LYS A 15 -20.41 -14.30 3.75
CA LYS A 15 -21.09 -13.00 3.63
C LYS A 15 -20.26 -11.82 4.14
N ASN A 16 -19.36 -12.06 5.09
CA ASN A 16 -18.46 -11.04 5.65
C ASN A 16 -17.05 -11.11 5.04
N ALA A 17 -16.86 -11.84 3.95
CA ALA A 17 -15.55 -11.97 3.32
C ALA A 17 -15.32 -10.90 2.26
N TYR A 18 -14.05 -10.58 2.07
CA TYR A 18 -13.60 -9.55 1.13
C TYR A 18 -13.14 -10.18 -0.17
N ARG A 19 -13.51 -9.55 -1.30
CA ARG A 19 -12.94 -9.83 -2.62
C ARG A 19 -11.51 -9.32 -2.74
N LEU A 20 -11.24 -8.17 -2.13
CA LEU A 20 -9.92 -7.56 -2.05
C LEU A 20 -9.71 -6.98 -0.66
N ILE A 21 -8.54 -7.26 -0.10
CA ILE A 21 -7.96 -6.51 1.02
C ILE A 21 -6.61 -6.04 0.53
N LEU A 22 -6.37 -4.73 0.49
CA LEU A 22 -5.09 -4.15 0.11
C LEU A 22 -4.63 -3.17 1.17
N ALA A 23 -3.35 -3.20 1.50
CA ALA A 23 -2.67 -2.29 2.40
C ALA A 23 -1.36 -1.84 1.74
N ALA A 24 -1.16 -0.54 1.57
CA ALA A 24 -0.02 0.01 0.84
C ALA A 24 0.58 1.25 1.50
N ASN A 25 1.91 1.37 1.40
CA ASN A 25 2.66 2.56 1.78
C ASN A 25 3.21 3.27 0.54
N ARG A 26 3.06 4.59 0.53
CA ARG A 26 3.85 5.47 -0.33
C ARG A 26 4.99 6.05 0.51
N ASP A 27 6.22 5.67 0.15
CA ASP A 27 7.43 6.29 0.67
C ASP A 27 7.92 7.35 -0.30
N GLU A 28 8.12 8.57 0.18
CA GLU A 28 8.52 9.71 -0.64
C GLU A 28 9.21 10.80 0.21
N PHE A 29 9.91 11.72 -0.45
CA PHE A 29 10.46 12.92 0.17
C PHE A 29 9.41 13.74 0.91
N TYR A 30 9.71 14.17 2.13
CA TYR A 30 8.78 14.93 2.99
C TYR A 30 8.46 16.34 2.46
N HIS A 31 9.27 16.90 1.58
CA HIS A 31 8.96 18.17 0.93
C HIS A 31 8.11 18.03 -0.33
N ARG A 32 7.99 16.83 -0.91
CA ARG A 32 7.23 16.61 -2.16
C ARG A 32 5.72 16.67 -1.90
N PRO A 33 5.01 17.73 -2.34
CA PRO A 33 3.61 17.92 -2.00
C PRO A 33 2.71 16.86 -2.66
N SER A 34 1.65 16.49 -1.96
CA SER A 34 0.61 15.59 -2.46
C SER A 34 -0.74 16.01 -1.90
N ARG A 35 -1.80 15.75 -2.66
CA ARG A 35 -3.18 15.87 -2.20
C ARG A 35 -3.68 14.52 -1.70
N ALA A 36 -4.42 14.53 -0.59
CA ALA A 36 -5.10 13.35 -0.09
C ALA A 36 -6.07 12.77 -1.13
N ALA A 37 -6.39 11.50 -0.95
CA ALA A 37 -7.31 10.81 -1.85
C ALA A 37 -8.67 11.51 -1.91
N ASP A 38 -9.13 11.73 -3.13
CA ASP A 38 -10.48 12.19 -3.44
C ASP A 38 -10.86 11.69 -4.83
N PHE A 39 -12.13 11.83 -5.21
CA PHE A 39 -12.58 11.50 -6.56
C PHE A 39 -12.13 12.56 -7.57
N TRP A 40 -11.61 12.11 -8.71
CA TRP A 40 -11.21 12.98 -9.82
C TRP A 40 -11.34 12.27 -11.18
N GLY A 41 -10.93 12.97 -12.24
CA GLY A 41 -11.08 12.56 -13.65
C GLY A 41 -12.38 13.04 -14.26
N ASN A 42 -12.56 12.82 -15.57
CA ASN A 42 -13.68 13.42 -16.33
C ASN A 42 -15.08 13.11 -15.78
N ASN A 43 -15.23 12.00 -15.06
CA ASN A 43 -16.50 11.53 -14.49
C ASN A 43 -16.48 11.38 -12.95
N ASN A 44 -15.45 11.90 -12.26
CA ASN A 44 -15.24 11.64 -10.81
C ASN A 44 -15.26 10.14 -10.46
N GLU A 45 -14.65 9.32 -11.33
CA GLU A 45 -14.67 7.87 -11.20
C GLU A 45 -13.40 7.32 -10.54
N VAL A 46 -12.32 8.08 -10.48
CA VAL A 46 -11.02 7.63 -9.96
C VAL A 46 -10.84 8.16 -8.55
N LEU A 47 -10.65 7.25 -7.58
CA LEU A 47 -10.28 7.59 -6.22
C LEU A 47 -8.80 7.28 -5.99
N SER A 48 -8.01 8.33 -5.77
CA SER A 48 -6.58 8.22 -5.43
C SER A 48 -6.05 9.52 -4.86
N GLY A 49 -4.95 9.46 -4.12
CA GLY A 49 -4.11 10.65 -3.88
C GLY A 49 -3.48 11.15 -5.19
N LEU A 50 -3.08 12.43 -5.20
CA LEU A 50 -2.45 13.08 -6.34
C LEU A 50 -1.10 13.69 -5.99
N ASP A 51 -0.14 13.53 -6.87
CA ASP A 51 1.13 14.22 -6.85
C ASP A 51 0.91 15.70 -7.22
N MET A 52 1.44 16.59 -6.39
CA MET A 52 1.32 18.05 -6.56
C MET A 52 2.69 18.70 -6.78
N GLU A 53 3.74 17.90 -7.00
CA GLU A 53 5.06 18.41 -7.35
C GLU A 53 4.99 19.26 -8.61
N GLU A 54 5.59 20.45 -8.57
CA GLU A 54 5.56 21.41 -9.66
C GLU A 54 6.11 20.79 -10.96
N GLY A 55 5.34 20.85 -12.04
CA GLY A 55 5.67 20.26 -13.34
C GLY A 55 5.48 18.74 -13.43
N LYS A 56 4.96 18.09 -12.39
CA LYS A 56 4.61 16.65 -12.34
C LYS A 56 3.18 16.41 -11.82
N GLU A 57 2.34 17.44 -11.83
CA GLU A 57 1.00 17.42 -11.27
C GLU A 57 0.10 16.40 -11.98
N GLY A 58 -0.82 15.80 -11.22
CA GLY A 58 -1.80 14.86 -11.75
C GLY A 58 -1.32 13.40 -11.83
N GLY A 59 -0.07 13.15 -11.43
CA GLY A 59 0.41 11.79 -11.16
C GLY A 59 -0.30 11.17 -9.95
N THR A 60 -0.30 9.83 -9.87
CA THR A 60 -0.74 9.09 -8.68
C THR A 60 0.20 7.92 -8.44
N TRP A 61 0.05 7.19 -7.33
CA TRP A 61 0.86 6.01 -6.97
C TRP A 61 0.00 4.76 -6.74
N LEU A 62 -1.24 4.94 -6.32
CA LEU A 62 -2.22 3.88 -6.08
C LEU A 62 -3.61 4.48 -6.24
N GLY A 63 -4.48 3.80 -7.00
CA GLY A 63 -5.86 4.23 -7.16
C GLY A 63 -6.79 3.09 -7.54
N ILE A 64 -8.07 3.29 -7.27
CA ILE A 64 -9.16 2.43 -7.72
C ILE A 64 -10.23 3.29 -8.37
N ASN A 65 -10.83 2.80 -9.45
CA ASN A 65 -11.99 3.47 -10.04
C ASN A 65 -13.33 2.81 -9.64
N THR A 66 -14.43 3.52 -9.89
CA THR A 66 -15.79 3.04 -9.61
C THR A 66 -16.15 1.75 -10.33
N ARG A 67 -15.44 1.38 -11.41
CA ARG A 67 -15.60 0.11 -12.15
C ARG A 67 -14.72 -1.03 -11.62
N GLY A 68 -13.99 -0.81 -10.52
CA GLY A 68 -13.15 -1.82 -9.87
C GLY A 68 -11.79 -2.05 -10.52
N LYS A 69 -11.34 -1.18 -11.43
CA LYS A 69 -9.97 -1.19 -11.92
C LYS A 69 -9.06 -0.57 -10.87
N LEU A 70 -8.08 -1.34 -10.42
CA LEU A 70 -7.05 -0.92 -9.48
C LEU A 70 -5.70 -0.85 -10.18
N ALA A 71 -4.93 0.20 -9.91
CA ALA A 71 -3.57 0.36 -10.40
C ALA A 71 -2.66 0.83 -9.27
N ALA A 72 -1.45 0.28 -9.23
CA ALA A 72 -0.36 0.71 -8.35
C ALA A 72 0.90 0.89 -9.19
N LEU A 73 1.65 1.95 -8.91
CA LEU A 73 2.92 2.25 -9.58
C LEU A 73 4.09 1.84 -8.71
N THR A 74 5.08 1.21 -9.35
CA THR A 74 6.34 0.84 -8.71
C THR A 74 7.52 1.30 -9.55
N ASN A 75 8.68 1.48 -8.92
CA ASN A 75 9.90 1.90 -9.60
C ASN A 75 10.63 0.74 -10.30
N TYR A 76 10.02 -0.44 -10.37
CA TYR A 76 10.60 -1.62 -10.98
C TYR A 76 9.80 -2.04 -12.22
N LEU A 77 10.44 -2.00 -13.39
CA LEU A 77 9.84 -2.53 -14.60
C LEU A 77 10.02 -4.04 -14.65
N GLN A 78 8.91 -4.79 -14.63
CA GLN A 78 8.95 -6.23 -14.81
C GLN A 78 9.34 -6.56 -16.27
N PRO A 79 10.50 -7.19 -16.52
CA PRO A 79 11.01 -7.38 -17.88
C PRO A 79 10.25 -8.47 -18.66
N ARG A 80 9.65 -9.43 -17.96
CA ARG A 80 8.91 -10.54 -18.55
C ARG A 80 7.66 -10.85 -17.73
N LEU A 81 6.54 -11.00 -18.41
CA LEU A 81 5.30 -11.46 -17.78
C LEU A 81 5.46 -12.90 -17.29
N ASP A 82 5.07 -13.12 -16.03
CA ASP A 82 4.95 -14.46 -15.46
C ASP A 82 3.61 -15.07 -15.91
N ARG A 83 3.67 -16.14 -16.71
CA ARG A 83 2.47 -16.82 -17.24
C ARG A 83 1.88 -17.80 -16.23
N ASP A 84 2.64 -18.17 -15.20
CA ASP A 84 2.23 -19.08 -14.13
C ASP A 84 1.76 -18.33 -12.87
N ALA A 85 1.73 -16.99 -12.94
CA ALA A 85 1.24 -16.12 -11.89
C ALA A 85 -0.17 -16.51 -11.48
N ARG A 86 -0.34 -16.78 -10.18
CA ARG A 86 -1.63 -17.18 -9.64
C ARG A 86 -2.56 -15.97 -9.53
N GLY A 87 -3.75 -16.09 -10.11
CA GLY A 87 -4.77 -15.03 -10.06
C GLY A 87 -5.52 -14.88 -8.72
N ARG A 88 -5.20 -15.66 -7.69
CA ARG A 88 -5.84 -15.61 -6.35
C ARG A 88 -4.86 -15.93 -5.24
N GLY A 89 -5.01 -15.30 -4.09
CA GLY A 89 -4.14 -15.54 -2.92
C GLY A 89 -3.73 -14.26 -2.20
N THR A 90 -2.74 -14.39 -1.32
CA THR A 90 -2.13 -13.28 -0.60
C THR A 90 -0.72 -13.03 -1.10
N TYR A 91 -0.42 -11.78 -1.41
CA TYR A 91 0.82 -11.34 -2.04
C TYR A 91 1.39 -10.09 -1.38
N GLY A 92 2.67 -9.88 -1.61
CA GLY A 92 3.46 -8.74 -1.20
C GLY A 92 4.34 -8.24 -2.35
N LEU A 93 4.51 -6.93 -2.41
CA LEU A 93 5.35 -6.22 -3.37
C LEU A 93 6.10 -5.10 -2.65
N SER A 94 7.41 -4.94 -2.89
CA SER A 94 8.22 -3.87 -2.28
C SER A 94 9.27 -3.35 -3.26
N ASN A 95 8.87 -2.51 -4.22
CA ASN A 95 9.72 -1.93 -5.27
C ASN A 95 10.66 -2.96 -5.97
N ALA A 96 10.14 -4.16 -6.19
CA ALA A 96 10.83 -5.27 -6.84
C ALA A 96 9.79 -6.15 -7.54
N LEU A 97 10.19 -7.31 -8.06
CA LEU A 97 9.23 -8.32 -8.54
C LEU A 97 8.31 -8.79 -7.39
N LEU A 98 7.10 -9.21 -7.75
CA LEU A 98 6.13 -9.78 -6.82
C LEU A 98 6.78 -10.90 -5.99
N GLU A 99 6.57 -10.90 -4.67
CA GLU A 99 7.14 -11.89 -3.73
C GLU A 99 8.69 -11.95 -3.68
N THR A 100 9.40 -10.91 -4.14
CA THR A 100 10.85 -10.83 -3.91
C THR A 100 11.11 -10.94 -2.40
N PRO A 101 11.98 -11.87 -1.92
CA PRO A 101 12.03 -12.29 -0.53
C PRO A 101 12.78 -11.33 0.40
N TRP A 102 12.51 -10.03 0.29
CA TRP A 102 12.94 -9.01 1.25
C TRP A 102 12.46 -9.39 2.65
N ARG A 103 13.32 -9.31 3.67
CA ARG A 103 12.92 -9.69 5.03
C ARG A 103 11.77 -8.81 5.53
N LYS A 104 11.81 -7.51 5.23
CA LYS A 104 10.72 -6.58 5.54
C LYS A 104 9.40 -6.96 4.87
N LEU A 105 9.46 -7.50 3.64
CA LEU A 105 8.28 -7.93 2.91
C LEU A 105 7.69 -9.19 3.54
N CYS A 106 8.53 -10.19 3.81
CA CYS A 106 8.11 -11.42 4.49
C CYS A 106 7.51 -11.14 5.87
N PHE A 107 8.16 -10.28 6.65
CA PHE A 107 7.70 -9.86 7.97
C PHE A 107 6.36 -9.10 7.91
N GLY A 108 6.27 -8.07 7.07
CA GLY A 108 5.03 -7.30 6.93
C GLY A 108 3.88 -8.13 6.34
N LYS A 109 4.17 -9.06 5.42
CA LYS A 109 3.18 -9.99 4.87
C LYS A 109 2.65 -10.94 5.93
N ARG A 110 3.50 -11.40 6.86
CA ARG A 110 3.07 -12.19 8.03
C ARG A 110 2.12 -11.37 8.92
N LEU A 111 2.49 -10.14 9.29
CA LEU A 111 1.62 -9.27 10.08
C LEU A 111 0.29 -8.96 9.38
N PHE A 112 0.33 -8.74 8.06
CA PHE A 112 -0.85 -8.57 7.22
C PHE A 112 -1.77 -9.80 7.27
N LEU A 113 -1.22 -11.02 7.13
CA LEU A 113 -2.00 -12.26 7.24
C LEU A 113 -2.63 -12.40 8.62
N GLU A 114 -1.88 -12.14 9.70
CA GLU A 114 -2.39 -12.16 11.07
C GLU A 114 -3.53 -11.15 11.27
N ALA A 115 -3.41 -9.93 10.74
CA ALA A 115 -4.46 -8.92 10.78
C ALA A 115 -5.71 -9.35 10.00
N VAL A 116 -5.54 -9.93 8.81
CA VAL A 116 -6.66 -10.44 7.99
C VAL A 116 -7.37 -11.60 8.65
N GLU A 117 -6.64 -12.51 9.31
CA GLU A 117 -7.22 -13.65 10.04
C GLU A 117 -8.02 -13.18 11.27
N ARG A 118 -7.44 -12.29 12.08
CA ARG A 118 -8.14 -11.68 13.22
C ARG A 118 -9.33 -10.83 12.79
N GLY A 119 -9.23 -10.17 11.65
CA GLY A 119 -10.24 -9.27 11.10
C GLY A 119 -11.48 -9.93 10.52
N GLN A 120 -11.51 -11.27 10.34
CA GLN A 120 -12.69 -11.95 9.78
C GLN A 120 -13.97 -11.76 10.61
N ALA A 121 -13.81 -11.50 11.91
CA ALA A 121 -14.92 -11.28 12.85
C ALA A 121 -15.10 -9.80 13.23
N LEU A 122 -14.32 -8.89 12.65
CA LEU A 122 -14.30 -7.48 13.03
C LEU A 122 -15.09 -6.61 12.05
N PRO A 123 -15.62 -5.46 12.50
CA PRO A 123 -16.09 -4.41 11.60
C PRO A 123 -14.97 -3.96 10.65
N LYS A 124 -15.34 -3.51 9.44
CA LYS A 124 -14.40 -3.05 8.41
C LYS A 124 -13.43 -1.96 8.91
N ASP A 125 -13.91 -1.03 9.74
CA ASP A 125 -13.09 0.05 10.29
C ASP A 125 -12.00 -0.48 11.25
N ALA A 126 -12.31 -1.53 12.01
CA ALA A 126 -11.35 -2.17 12.90
C ALA A 126 -10.30 -2.98 12.13
N LEU A 127 -10.69 -3.65 11.03
CA LEU A 127 -9.73 -4.27 10.12
C LEU A 127 -8.86 -3.21 9.44
N ALA A 128 -9.44 -2.10 8.99
CA ALA A 128 -8.68 -0.99 8.39
C ALA A 128 -7.65 -0.42 9.39
N ALA A 129 -8.03 -0.21 10.64
CA ALA A 129 -7.12 0.22 11.71
C ALA A 129 -5.97 -0.77 11.92
N GLN A 130 -6.24 -2.08 12.02
CA GLN A 130 -5.18 -3.09 12.14
C GLN A 130 -4.23 -3.11 10.95
N LEU A 131 -4.76 -2.93 9.73
CA LEU A 131 -3.92 -2.86 8.54
C LEU A 131 -3.07 -1.58 8.52
N LEU A 132 -3.60 -0.45 8.99
CA LEU A 132 -2.81 0.77 9.21
C LEU A 132 -1.71 0.55 10.25
N ASP A 133 -1.96 -0.21 11.33
CA ASP A 133 -0.92 -0.57 12.32
C ASP A 133 0.20 -1.39 11.68
N VAL A 134 -0.14 -2.37 10.82
CA VAL A 134 0.86 -3.14 10.05
C VAL A 134 1.71 -2.20 9.21
N LEU A 135 1.07 -1.26 8.50
CA LEU A 135 1.73 -0.29 7.63
C LEU A 135 2.59 0.74 8.38
N ASN A 136 2.32 0.98 9.66
CA ASN A 136 3.07 1.88 10.53
C ASN A 136 4.11 1.16 11.40
N ASN A 137 4.37 -0.14 11.16
CA ASN A 137 5.40 -0.87 11.88
C ASN A 137 6.83 -0.41 11.47
N GLU A 138 7.59 0.10 12.44
CA GLU A 138 8.95 0.62 12.26
C GLU A 138 10.05 -0.41 12.60
N GLU A 139 9.69 -1.68 12.82
CA GLU A 139 10.63 -2.73 13.18
C GLU A 139 11.54 -3.09 12.00
N ALA A 140 12.82 -2.68 12.08
CA ALA A 140 13.82 -2.96 11.06
C ALA A 140 14.18 -4.46 11.01
N GLN A 141 14.03 -5.07 9.84
CA GLN A 141 14.31 -6.49 9.62
C GLN A 141 15.73 -6.70 9.09
N LEU A 142 16.71 -6.73 9.99
CA LEU A 142 18.14 -6.86 9.66
C LEU A 142 18.78 -8.16 10.18
N PRO A 143 19.89 -8.64 9.57
CA PRO A 143 20.41 -8.22 8.26
C PRO A 143 19.44 -8.60 7.15
N ASP A 144 19.43 -7.90 6.02
CA ASP A 144 18.62 -8.28 4.85
C ASP A 144 19.56 -8.50 3.67
N PRO A 145 19.98 -9.75 3.41
CA PRO A 145 20.97 -10.05 2.38
C PRO A 145 20.54 -9.61 0.98
N ALA A 146 19.23 -9.60 0.68
CA ALA A 146 18.72 -9.10 -0.58
C ALA A 146 18.93 -7.58 -0.71
N ILE A 147 18.83 -6.84 0.40
CA ILE A 147 19.01 -5.37 0.48
C ILE A 147 20.48 -5.02 0.33
N GLU A 148 21.33 -5.81 0.99
CA GLU A 148 22.77 -5.66 0.90
C GLU A 148 23.28 -5.96 -0.52
N ASP A 149 22.72 -6.97 -1.19
CA ASP A 149 23.09 -7.32 -2.57
C ASP A 149 22.72 -6.24 -3.59
N GLN A 150 21.54 -5.62 -3.44
CA GLN A 150 21.08 -4.54 -4.31
C GLN A 150 21.78 -3.20 -4.02
N GLY A 151 22.23 -2.98 -2.78
CA GLY A 151 22.73 -1.68 -2.28
C GLY A 151 24.25 -1.49 -2.28
N ARG A 152 25.03 -2.41 -2.88
CA ARG A 152 26.50 -2.53 -2.71
C ARG A 152 27.32 -1.24 -2.93
N GLU A 153 26.84 -0.26 -3.69
CA GLU A 153 27.61 0.96 -4.01
C GLU A 153 27.17 2.24 -3.29
N TYR A 154 25.98 2.32 -2.68
CA TYR A 154 25.42 3.63 -2.24
C TYR A 154 24.76 3.69 -0.86
N VAL A 155 24.45 2.57 -0.19
CA VAL A 155 23.31 2.61 0.76
C VAL A 155 23.61 2.19 2.20
N GLN A 156 24.80 1.67 2.55
CA GLN A 156 25.06 1.06 3.88
C GLN A 156 24.54 1.84 5.12
N PRO A 157 24.75 3.17 5.26
CA PRO A 157 24.28 3.92 6.43
C PRO A 157 22.75 4.12 6.50
N ILE A 158 22.04 3.99 5.39
CA ILE A 158 20.59 4.26 5.26
C ILE A 158 19.80 2.96 5.02
N LEU A 159 20.45 1.85 4.61
CA LEU A 159 19.82 0.55 4.40
C LEU A 159 19.01 0.07 5.61
N SER A 160 19.52 0.32 6.82
CA SER A 160 18.82 -0.03 8.06
C SER A 160 17.45 0.64 8.17
N LYS A 161 17.31 1.87 7.67
CA LYS A 161 16.05 2.63 7.68
C LYS A 161 15.07 2.17 6.61
N TYR A 162 15.54 1.51 5.55
CA TYR A 162 14.69 0.93 4.51
C TYR A 162 14.19 -0.49 4.83
N ALA A 163 14.75 -1.13 5.87
CA ALA A 163 14.44 -2.50 6.29
C ALA A 163 13.16 -2.62 7.13
N ALA A 164 12.43 -1.53 7.38
CA ALA A 164 11.13 -1.53 8.02
C ALA A 164 9.97 -1.43 7.01
N VAL A 165 8.76 -1.79 7.44
CA VAL A 165 7.53 -1.59 6.65
C VAL A 165 7.22 -0.09 6.55
N CYS A 166 7.30 0.61 7.68
CA CYS A 166 7.21 2.05 7.80
C CYS A 166 8.62 2.65 7.76
N VAL A 167 8.94 3.40 6.70
CA VAL A 167 10.27 4.01 6.54
C VAL A 167 10.29 5.38 7.19
N ARG A 168 11.31 5.62 8.03
CA ARG A 168 11.56 6.92 8.68
C ARG A 168 13.01 7.34 8.50
N CYS A 169 13.23 8.38 7.70
CA CYS A 169 14.51 9.09 7.58
C CYS A 169 14.28 10.60 7.82
N PRO A 170 15.35 11.44 7.94
CA PRO A 170 15.19 12.88 8.16
C PRO A 170 14.34 13.59 7.11
N ASP A 171 14.55 13.30 5.82
CA ASP A 171 13.87 14.02 4.70
C ASP A 171 13.03 13.11 3.79
N TYR A 172 12.94 11.82 4.12
CA TYR A 172 12.30 10.79 3.29
C TYR A 172 11.66 9.71 4.17
N GLY A 173 10.48 9.23 3.77
CA GLY A 173 9.84 8.14 4.48
C GLY A 173 8.40 7.92 4.06
N THR A 174 7.69 7.07 4.79
CA THR A 174 6.27 6.79 4.55
C THR A 174 5.46 8.07 4.77
N ARG A 175 4.80 8.55 3.72
CA ARG A 175 3.93 9.74 3.74
C ARG A 175 2.46 9.41 3.70
N THR A 176 2.12 8.27 3.12
CA THR A 176 0.73 7.86 2.93
C THR A 176 0.62 6.36 3.19
N ASN A 177 -0.38 5.98 3.97
CA ASN A 177 -0.85 4.63 4.12
C ASN A 177 -2.24 4.54 3.50
N THR A 178 -2.47 3.55 2.64
CA THR A 178 -3.78 3.34 2.00
C THR A 178 -4.24 1.93 2.28
N VAL A 179 -5.49 1.80 2.75
CA VAL A 179 -6.20 0.54 2.90
C VAL A 179 -7.40 0.54 1.96
N ILE A 180 -7.54 -0.51 1.14
CA ILE A 180 -8.68 -0.70 0.25
C ILE A 180 -9.32 -2.05 0.59
N LEU A 181 -10.56 -1.99 1.04
CA LEU A 181 -11.40 -3.16 1.30
C LEU A 181 -12.50 -3.20 0.25
N VAL A 182 -12.65 -4.34 -0.45
CA VAL A 182 -13.78 -4.59 -1.35
C VAL A 182 -14.51 -5.82 -0.82
N ASP A 183 -15.73 -5.65 -0.35
CA ASP A 183 -16.53 -6.77 0.20
C ASP A 183 -17.08 -7.68 -0.91
N ALA A 184 -17.76 -8.77 -0.51
CA ALA A 184 -18.41 -9.71 -1.43
C ALA A 184 -19.48 -9.06 -2.32
N ASP A 185 -20.15 -8.01 -1.84
CA ASP A 185 -21.23 -7.29 -2.52
C ASP A 185 -20.72 -6.16 -3.44
N GLY A 186 -19.41 -5.91 -3.43
CA GLY A 186 -18.76 -4.86 -4.22
C GLY A 186 -18.82 -3.48 -3.57
N HIS A 187 -19.03 -3.36 -2.26
CA HIS A 187 -18.78 -2.11 -1.55
C HIS A 187 -17.29 -1.95 -1.31
N VAL A 188 -16.80 -0.76 -1.64
CA VAL A 188 -15.42 -0.34 -1.43
C VAL A 188 -15.36 0.57 -0.22
N THR A 189 -14.47 0.26 0.71
CA THR A 189 -14.01 1.18 1.76
C THR A 189 -12.54 1.49 1.48
N PHE A 190 -12.27 2.75 1.16
CA PHE A 190 -10.93 3.27 0.90
C PHE A 190 -10.56 4.19 2.07
N THR A 191 -9.61 3.76 2.90
CA THR A 191 -9.11 4.55 4.02
C THR A 191 -7.68 4.98 3.72
N GLU A 192 -7.42 6.27 3.79
CA GLU A 192 -6.08 6.83 3.61
C GLU A 192 -5.67 7.61 4.84
N ARG A 193 -4.45 7.35 5.31
CA ARG A 193 -3.77 8.16 6.32
C ARG A 193 -2.59 8.86 5.67
N SER A 194 -2.62 10.18 5.62
CA SER A 194 -1.65 11.02 4.90
C SER A 194 -0.98 12.03 5.82
N MET A 195 0.33 12.21 5.64
CA MET A 195 1.14 13.18 6.39
C MET A 195 0.85 14.59 5.89
N LEU A 196 0.57 15.51 6.82
CA LEU A 196 0.27 16.91 6.53
C LEU A 196 1.57 17.72 6.43
N GLY A 197 1.76 18.42 5.31
CA GLY A 197 2.94 19.24 5.08
C GLY A 197 4.23 18.40 5.05
N THR A 198 5.17 18.74 5.93
CA THR A 198 6.48 18.09 6.05
C THR A 198 6.75 17.52 7.45
N ASP A 199 5.80 17.63 8.38
CA ASP A 199 5.96 17.19 9.77
C ASP A 199 5.49 15.72 9.91
N PRO A 200 6.38 14.75 10.20
CA PRO A 200 6.03 13.35 10.33
C PRO A 200 5.19 13.03 11.57
N SER A 201 4.89 14.00 12.43
CA SER A 201 3.96 13.86 13.55
C SER A 201 2.52 14.31 13.21
N CYS A 202 2.33 15.06 12.12
CA CYS A 202 1.02 15.56 11.72
C CYS A 202 0.42 14.69 10.62
N TRP A 203 -0.74 14.08 10.92
CA TRP A 203 -1.42 13.17 9.99
C TRP A 203 -2.91 13.46 9.96
N GLU A 204 -3.51 13.29 8.78
CA GLU A 204 -4.96 13.20 8.61
C GLU A 204 -5.34 11.79 8.19
N THR A 205 -6.58 11.39 8.49
CA THR A 205 -7.14 10.12 8.01
C THR A 205 -8.51 10.41 7.41
N SER A 206 -8.70 9.98 6.17
CA SER A 206 -9.97 10.08 5.44
C SER A 206 -10.43 8.68 5.04
N THR A 207 -11.75 8.51 4.97
CA THR A 207 -12.36 7.30 4.44
C THR A 207 -13.42 7.67 3.41
N HIS A 208 -13.33 7.05 2.24
CA HIS A 208 -14.32 7.15 1.17
C HIS A 208 -14.97 5.79 0.96
N GLU A 209 -16.28 5.80 0.78
CA GLU A 209 -17.06 4.59 0.53
C GLU A 209 -17.90 4.74 -0.73
N PHE A 210 -17.91 3.70 -1.55
CA PHE A 210 -18.72 3.66 -2.77
C PHE A 210 -19.01 2.21 -3.17
N ARG A 211 -19.99 2.02 -4.06
CA ARG A 211 -20.29 0.71 -4.63
C ARG A 211 -19.71 0.60 -6.03
N LEU A 212 -19.10 -0.55 -6.34
CA LEU A 212 -18.64 -0.84 -7.69
C LEU A 212 -19.79 -0.79 -8.70
N GLN A 213 -19.57 -0.06 -9.78
CA GLN A 213 -20.45 0.01 -10.94
C GLN A 213 -20.34 -1.30 -11.72
N SER A 214 -21.50 -1.77 -12.18
CA SER A 214 -21.66 -2.97 -13.01
C SER A 214 -21.10 -2.76 -14.41
#